data_AF-A0A2L2XED0-F1
#
_entry.id   AF-A0A2L2XED0-F1
#
_cell.length_a   1.000
_cell.length_b   1.000
_cell.length_c   1.000
_cell.angle_alpha   90.00
_cell.angle_beta   90.00
_cell.angle_gamma   90.00
#
_symmetry.space_group_name_H-M   'P 1'
#
loop_
_entity.id
_entity.type
_entity.pdbx_description
1 polymer ?
#
loop_
_entity_poly.entity_id
_entity_poly.type
_entity_poly.pdbx_seq_one_letter_code
_entity_poly.pdbx_strand_id
1 'polypeptide(L)' 'MSSAELFFEIERLRAHMYSLSDFNADYSELLKVSQELDRLIILYYKALS' A
#
# COMPACT_ATOMS: atom_id res chain seq x y z
N MET A 1 12.31 -6.35 -6.13
CA MET A 1 12.08 -4.90 -6.18
C MET A 1 13.16 -4.23 -5.36
N SER A 2 13.73 -3.15 -5.89
CA SER A 2 14.57 -2.23 -5.14
C SER A 2 13.77 -1.47 -4.08
N SER A 3 14.44 -0.89 -3.10
CA SER A 3 13.81 -0.05 -2.08
C SER A 3 13.06 1.13 -2.70
N ALA A 4 13.56 1.69 -3.81
CA ALA A 4 12.88 2.74 -4.56
C ALA A 4 11.55 2.26 -5.18
N GLU A 5 11.54 1.09 -5.83
CA GLU A 5 10.32 0.50 -6.39
C GLU A 5 9.29 0.19 -5.31
N LEU A 6 9.73 -0.33 -4.15
CA LEU A 6 8.87 -0.59 -3.01
C LEU A 6 8.24 0.69 -2.46
N PHE A 7 9.04 1.76 -2.33
CA PHE A 7 8.56 3.06 -1.89
C PHE A 7 7.50 3.64 -2.84
N PHE A 8 7.75 3.61 -4.16
CA PHE A 8 6.78 4.07 -5.15
C PHE A 8 5.46 3.30 -5.07
N GLU A 9 5.53 1.98 -4.90
CA GLU A 9 4.33 1.15 -4.82
C GLU A 9 3.53 1.39 -3.53
N ILE A 10 4.21 1.64 -2.40
CA ILE A 10 3.57 2.04 -1.14
C ILE A 10 2.81 3.36 -1.32
N GLU A 11 3.43 4.38 -1.93
CA GLU A 11 2.77 5.67 -2.15
C GLU A 11 1.59 5.56 -3.12
N ARG A 12 1.72 4.74 -4.17
CA ARG A 12 0.63 4.44 -5.11
C ARG A 12 -0.58 3.82 -4.40
N LEU A 13 -0.35 2.82 -3.54
CA LEU A 13 -1.43 2.16 -2.81
C LEU A 13 -2.03 3.05 -1.72
N ARG A 14 -1.25 3.91 -1.06
CA ARG A 14 -1.78 4.92 -0.12
C ARG A 14 -2.75 5.86 -0.80
N ALA A 15 -2.37 6.38 -1.97
CA ALA A 15 -3.25 7.25 -2.75
C ALA A 15 -4.55 6.53 -3.15
N HIS A 16 -4.45 5.26 -3.56
CA HIS A 16 -5.62 4.44 -3.86
C HIS A 16 -6.51 4.21 -2.64
N MET A 17 -5.92 3.92 -1.47
CA MET A 17 -6.65 3.74 -0.22
C MET A 17 -7.44 4.99 0.17
N TYR A 18 -6.84 6.18 0.04
CA TYR A 18 -7.53 7.46 0.28
C TYR A 18 -8.68 7.69 -0.70
N SER A 19 -8.49 7.33 -1.97
CA SER A 19 -9.59 7.40 -2.95
C SER A 19 -10.74 6.46 -2.60
N LEU A 20 -10.46 5.28 -2.03
CA LEU A 20 -11.50 4.33 -1.63
C LEU A 20 -12.25 4.80 -0.37
N SER A 21 -11.57 5.44 0.58
CA SER A 21 -12.23 5.93 1.80
C SER A 21 -13.23 7.06 1.52
N ASP A 22 -13.03 7.85 0.48
CA ASP A 22 -13.91 8.97 0.12
C ASP A 22 -15.21 8.53 -0.58
N PHE A 23 -15.23 7.34 -1.18
CA PHE A 23 -16.30 6.88 -2.07
C PHE A 23 -17.16 5.76 -1.51
N ASN A 24 -17.48 5.73 -0.20
CA ASN A 24 -18.35 4.71 0.39
C ASN A 24 -17.99 3.28 -0.10
N ALA A 25 -16.70 3.06 -0.38
CA ALA A 25 -16.25 2.00 -1.25
C ALA A 25 -16.44 0.66 -0.56
N ASP A 26 -16.47 -0.40 -1.36
CA ASP A 26 -16.56 -1.75 -0.82
C ASP A 26 -15.42 -1.96 0.19
N TYR A 27 -15.83 -2.19 1.45
CA TYR A 27 -14.94 -2.42 2.57
C TYR A 27 -13.96 -3.58 2.29
N SER A 28 -14.33 -4.49 1.38
CA SER A 28 -13.48 -5.59 0.91
C SER A 28 -12.27 -5.11 0.09
N GLU A 29 -12.42 -4.05 -0.72
CA GLU A 29 -11.32 -3.47 -1.50
C GLU A 29 -10.38 -2.67 -0.60
N LEU A 30 -10.94 -1.89 0.32
CA LEU A 30 -10.15 -1.15 1.31
C LEU A 30 -9.27 -2.09 2.16
N LEU A 31 -9.85 -3.21 2.61
CA LEU A 31 -9.12 -4.23 3.37
C LEU A 31 -7.98 -4.86 2.57
N LYS A 32 -8.21 -5.19 1.30
CA LYS A 32 -7.17 -5.75 0.41
C LYS A 32 -6.01 -4.77 0.21
N VAL A 33 -6.32 -3.49 -0.03
CA VAL A 33 -5.30 -2.44 -0.20
C VAL A 33 -4.51 -2.25 1.09
N SER A 34 -5.16 -2.26 2.26
CA SER A 34 -4.49 -2.18 3.56
C SER A 34 -3.52 -3.35 3.78
N GLN A 35 -3.93 -4.59 3.48
CA GLN A 35 -3.08 -5.77 3.67
C GLN A 35 -1.85 -5.77 2.76
N GLU A 36 -2.01 -5.32 1.51
CA GLU A 36 -0.87 -5.23 0.58
C GLU A 36 0.09 -4.10 0.97
N LEU A 37 -0.42 -2.98 1.50
CA LEU A 37 0.41 -1.91 2.07
C LEU A 37 1.29 -2.43 3.21
N ASP A 38 0.73 -3.17 4.16
CA ASP A 38 1.48 -3.73 5.28
C ASP A 38 2.61 -4.65 4.79
N ARG A 39 2.32 -5.50 3.80
CA ARG A 39 3.31 -6.38 3.18
C ARG A 39 4.46 -5.60 2.55
N LEU A 40 4.16 -4.57 1.77
CA LEU A 40 5.18 -3.78 1.07
C LEU A 40 6.03 -2.97 2.04
N ILE A 41 5.44 -2.41 3.10
CA ILE A 41 6.16 -1.70 4.14
C ILE A 41 7.19 -2.61 4.81
N ILE A 42 6.80 -3.85 5.16
CA ILE A 42 7.73 -4.84 5.72
C ILE A 42 8.87 -5.14 4.74
N LEU A 43 8.55 -5.35 3.46
CA LEU A 43 9.57 -5.60 2.43
C LEU A 43 10.51 -4.41 2.25
N TYR A 44 10.00 -3.18 2.31
CA TYR A 44 10.78 -1.96 2.21
C TYR A 44 11.79 -1.85 3.35
N TYR A 45 11.37 -2.05 4.60
CA TYR A 45 12.27 -2.03 5.75
C TYR A 45 13.32 -3.15 5.70
N LYS A 46 12.94 -4.35 5.23
CA LYS A 46 13.89 -5.45 5.02
C LYS A 46 14.92 -5.14 3.94
N ALA A 47 14.54 -4.44 2.87
CA ALA A 47 15.45 -4.06 1.80
C ALA A 47 16.37 -2.88 2.15
N LEU A 48 16.07 -2.15 3.23
CA LEU A 48 16.93 -1.11 3.80
C LEU A 48 17.92 -1.66 4.86
N SER A 49 17.72 -2.90 5.33
CA SER A 49 18.56 -3.57 6.34
C SER A 49 19.72 -4.30 5.67
#